data_AF-A0A7S1ZIQ0-F1
#
_entry.id   AF-A0A7S1ZIQ0-F1
#
_cell.length_a   1.000
_cell.length_b   1.000
_cell.length_c   1.000
_cell.angle_alpha   90.00
_cell.angle_beta   90.00
_cell.angle_gamma   90.00
#
_symmetry.space_group_name_H-M   'P 1'
#
loop_
_entity.id
_entity.type
_entity.pdbx_description
1 polymer ?
#
loop_
_entity_poly.entity_id
_entity_poly.type
_entity_poly.pdbx_seq_one_letter_code
_entity_poly.pdbx_strand_id
1 'polypeptide(L)'
;ETFQLFRALRWKCDEDVRYGTHMVFGASIGLLFLGGGTCTLGRHPRDIAALLMAFFPCFPSVTSDNQYHLQALRHFYALAVKRRKLEAIDIDTREKVFVPVEISYDKKNILELTAPCLLLDKG
;
A
#
# COMPACT_ATOMS: atom_id res chain seq x y z
N GLU A 1 -1.44 0.64 -14.80
CA GLU A 1 -2.82 1.11 -15.04
C GLU A 1 -3.41 1.87 -13.85
N THR A 2 -3.43 1.28 -12.64
CA THR A 2 -4.02 1.88 -11.43
C THR A 2 -3.51 3.29 -11.09
N PHE A 3 -2.21 3.55 -11.23
CA PHE A 3 -1.66 4.90 -11.00
C PHE A 3 -2.23 5.94 -11.95
N GLN A 4 -2.34 5.60 -13.24
CA GLN A 4 -2.86 6.52 -14.26
C GLN A 4 -4.31 6.88 -13.97
N LEU A 5 -5.11 5.88 -13.55
CA LEU A 5 -6.48 6.08 -13.10
C LEU A 5 -6.56 7.04 -11.91
N PHE A 6 -5.82 6.80 -10.84
CA PHE A 6 -5.86 7.68 -9.66
C PHE A 6 -5.32 9.08 -9.96
N ARG A 7 -4.33 9.21 -10.84
CA ARG A 7 -3.81 10.50 -11.29
C ARG A 7 -4.87 11.31 -12.04
N ALA A 8 -5.64 10.65 -12.92
CA ALA A 8 -6.73 11.29 -13.65
C ALA A 8 -7.86 11.74 -12.72
N LEU A 9 -8.21 10.92 -11.72
CA LEU A 9 -9.27 11.24 -10.75
C LEU A 9 -8.87 12.34 -9.77
N ARG A 10 -7.59 12.40 -9.36
CA ARG A 10 -7.10 13.36 -8.37
C ARG A 10 -7.27 14.82 -8.80
N TRP A 11 -7.23 15.11 -10.10
CA TRP A 11 -7.31 16.48 -10.64
C TRP A 11 -8.75 16.98 -10.85
N LYS A 12 -9.76 16.13 -10.67
CA LYS A 12 -11.16 16.57 -10.74
C LYS A 12 -11.51 17.41 -9.51
N CYS A 13 -11.98 18.63 -9.75
CA CYS A 13 -12.45 19.57 -8.74
C CYS A 13 -13.84 20.08 -9.15
N ASP A 14 -14.80 19.15 -9.22
CA ASP A 14 -16.21 19.46 -9.48
C ASP A 14 -16.91 19.83 -8.16
N GLU A 15 -18.10 20.46 -8.19
CA GLU A 15 -18.84 20.84 -6.98
C GLU A 15 -19.17 19.66 -6.05
N ASP A 16 -19.28 18.44 -6.62
CA ASP A 16 -19.52 17.20 -5.87
C ASP A 16 -18.25 16.65 -5.15
N VAL A 17 -17.07 17.17 -5.48
CA VAL A 17 -15.79 16.69 -4.94
C VAL A 17 -15.50 17.36 -3.60
N ARG A 18 -15.63 16.59 -2.52
CA ARG A 18 -15.35 17.05 -1.15
C ARG A 18 -13.90 16.79 -0.75
N TYR A 19 -13.49 17.38 0.39
CA TYR A 19 -12.16 17.16 0.97
C TYR A 19 -11.83 15.65 1.12
N GLY A 20 -12.79 14.86 1.61
CA GLY A 20 -12.66 13.42 1.76
C GLY A 20 -12.35 12.68 0.46
N THR A 21 -12.85 13.15 -0.68
CA THR A 21 -12.58 12.55 -1.99
C THR A 21 -11.10 12.71 -2.36
N HIS A 22 -10.53 13.89 -2.16
CA HIS A 22 -9.08 14.11 -2.35
C HIS A 22 -8.25 13.29 -1.36
N MET A 23 -8.71 13.14 -0.11
CA MET A 23 -8.07 12.29 0.90
C MET A 23 -8.00 10.84 0.44
N VAL A 24 -9.09 10.26 -0.07
CA VAL A 24 -9.12 8.89 -0.61
C VAL A 24 -8.12 8.73 -1.75
N PHE A 25 -8.14 9.63 -2.74
CA PHE A 25 -7.20 9.53 -3.87
C PHE A 25 -5.74 9.67 -3.43
N GLY A 26 -5.45 10.57 -2.48
CA GLY A 26 -4.14 10.70 -1.88
C GLY A 26 -3.69 9.41 -1.18
N ALA A 27 -4.57 8.83 -0.36
CA ALA A 27 -4.31 7.57 0.34
C ALA A 27 -4.09 6.41 -0.64
N SER A 28 -4.95 6.26 -1.65
CA SER A 28 -4.84 5.20 -2.66
C SER A 28 -3.54 5.27 -3.47
N ILE A 29 -3.09 6.48 -3.84
CA ILE A 29 -1.78 6.68 -4.48
C ILE A 29 -0.65 6.34 -3.50
N GLY A 30 -0.76 6.77 -2.24
CA GLY A 30 0.22 6.45 -1.20
C GLY A 30 0.36 4.94 -0.94
N LEU A 31 -0.75 4.21 -0.94
CA LEU A 31 -0.78 2.76 -0.81
C LEU A 31 -0.14 2.05 -2.02
N LEU A 32 -0.34 2.57 -3.23
CA LEU A 32 0.26 2.00 -4.44
C LEU A 32 1.79 2.04 -4.39
N PHE A 33 2.36 3.09 -3.77
CA PHE A 33 3.80 3.28 -3.62
C PHE A 33 4.25 3.20 -2.16
N LEU A 34 3.61 2.32 -1.38
CA LEU A 34 3.87 2.18 0.05
C LEU A 34 5.36 1.93 0.34
N GLY A 35 5.95 2.77 1.17
CA GLY A 35 7.39 2.71 1.47
C GLY A 35 8.29 2.85 0.23
N GLY A 36 7.84 3.57 -0.81
CA GLY A 36 8.54 3.67 -2.10
C GLY A 36 8.53 2.36 -2.90
N GLY A 37 7.50 1.53 -2.72
CA GLY A 37 7.40 0.22 -3.37
C GLY A 37 8.22 -0.88 -2.67
N THR A 38 8.63 -0.67 -1.42
CA THR A 38 9.40 -1.64 -0.63
C THR A 38 8.58 -2.36 0.44
N CYS A 39 7.36 -1.88 0.66
CA CYS A 39 6.46 -2.38 1.69
C CYS A 39 5.12 -2.81 1.11
N THR A 40 4.46 -3.74 1.80
CA THR A 40 3.09 -4.18 1.53
C THR A 40 2.26 -4.13 2.80
N LEU A 41 0.97 -4.39 2.70
CA LEU A 41 0.09 -4.52 3.87
C LEU A 41 0.07 -5.96 4.38
N GLY A 42 0.04 -6.11 5.71
CA GLY A 42 -0.14 -7.39 6.38
C GLY A 42 -1.61 -7.82 6.43
N ARG A 43 -1.82 -9.12 6.65
CA ARG A 43 -3.16 -9.74 6.72
C ARG A 43 -3.47 -10.40 8.06
N HIS A 44 -2.62 -10.20 9.08
CA HIS A 44 -2.91 -10.72 10.40
C HIS A 44 -4.09 -9.96 11.05
N PRO A 45 -4.81 -10.55 12.02
CA PRO A 45 -5.97 -9.91 12.64
C PRO A 45 -5.72 -8.48 13.17
N ARG A 46 -4.52 -8.22 13.69
CA ARG A 46 -4.09 -6.88 14.15
C ARG A 46 -3.92 -5.90 13.00
N ASP A 47 -3.36 -6.36 11.88
CA ASP A 47 -3.17 -5.55 10.68
C ASP A 47 -4.54 -5.21 10.08
N ILE A 48 -5.44 -6.18 10.00
CA ILE A 48 -6.82 -5.97 9.52
C ILE A 48 -7.55 -4.97 10.43
N ALA A 49 -7.45 -5.09 11.75
CA ALA A 49 -8.04 -4.13 12.68
C ALA A 49 -7.51 -2.69 12.45
N ALA A 50 -6.20 -2.55 12.24
CA ALA A 50 -5.58 -1.27 11.92
C ALA A 50 -6.06 -0.69 10.57
N LEU A 51 -6.21 -1.54 9.56
CA LEU A 51 -6.73 -1.16 8.25
C LEU A 51 -8.20 -0.75 8.30
N LEU A 52 -9.03 -1.44 9.08
CA LEU A 52 -10.43 -1.07 9.31
C LEU A 52 -10.57 0.31 9.93
N MET A 53 -9.72 0.62 10.93
CA MET A 53 -9.66 1.96 11.52
C MET A 53 -9.19 2.99 10.49
N ALA A 54 -8.13 2.72 9.73
CA ALA A 54 -7.60 3.67 8.77
C ALA A 54 -8.52 3.94 7.57
N PHE A 55 -9.19 2.92 7.07
CA PHE A 55 -10.01 2.96 5.86
C PHE A 55 -11.51 2.91 6.13
N PHE A 56 -11.95 3.42 7.28
CA PHE A 56 -13.36 3.57 7.58
C PHE A 56 -14.10 4.32 6.45
N PRO A 57 -15.20 3.80 5.90
CA PRO A 57 -15.75 4.25 4.61
C PRO A 57 -16.37 5.65 4.64
N CYS A 58 -16.62 6.25 5.81
CA CYS A 58 -17.12 7.63 5.91
C CYS A 58 -15.96 8.64 5.93
N PHE A 59 -15.68 9.27 4.80
CA PHE A 59 -14.66 10.30 4.67
C PHE A 59 -15.20 11.70 5.03
N PRO A 60 -14.35 12.60 5.56
CA PRO A 60 -14.76 13.93 6.00
C PRO A 60 -15.24 14.81 4.84
N SER A 61 -16.23 15.67 5.10
CA SER A 61 -16.65 16.67 4.11
C SER A 61 -15.70 17.88 4.06
N VAL A 62 -15.13 18.27 5.21
CA VAL A 62 -14.18 19.38 5.36
C VAL A 62 -12.98 18.96 6.22
N THR A 63 -11.90 19.75 6.26
CA THR A 63 -10.65 19.39 6.94
C THR A 63 -10.77 19.17 8.45
N SER A 64 -11.69 19.87 9.11
CA SER A 64 -11.92 19.77 10.57
C SER A 64 -13.00 18.74 10.95
N ASP A 65 -13.62 18.08 9.97
CA ASP A 65 -14.71 17.14 10.20
C ASP A 65 -14.22 15.84 10.86
N ASN A 66 -14.71 15.62 12.08
CA ASN A 66 -14.49 14.41 12.88
C ASN A 66 -15.82 13.79 13.36
N GLN A 67 -16.94 14.15 12.74
CA GLN A 67 -18.28 13.76 13.23
C GLN A 67 -18.49 12.25 13.21
N TYR A 68 -18.06 11.58 12.14
CA TYR A 68 -18.27 10.14 11.93
C TYR A 68 -17.02 9.30 12.20
N HIS A 69 -15.84 9.90 12.09
CA HIS A 69 -14.57 9.20 12.24
C HIS A 69 -13.45 10.18 12.60
N LEU A 70 -12.62 9.80 13.58
CA LEU A 70 -11.50 10.62 14.01
C LEU A 70 -10.38 10.59 12.95
N GLN A 71 -10.02 11.76 12.39
CA GLN A 71 -9.04 11.84 11.30
C GLN A 71 -7.68 11.24 11.66
N ALA A 72 -7.26 11.29 12.92
CA ALA A 72 -5.99 10.72 13.35
C ALA A 72 -5.90 9.20 13.10
N LEU A 73 -7.04 8.48 13.16
CA LEU A 73 -7.08 7.03 12.93
C LEU A 73 -6.79 6.67 11.46
N ARG A 74 -6.94 7.62 10.52
CA ARG A 74 -6.57 7.43 9.11
C ARG A 74 -5.11 7.03 8.91
N HIS A 75 -4.22 7.31 9.87
CA HIS A 75 -2.81 6.92 9.82
C HIS A 75 -2.51 5.52 10.36
N PHE A 76 -3.50 4.81 10.94
CA PHE A 76 -3.28 3.50 11.53
C PHE A 76 -2.87 2.42 10.50
N TYR A 77 -3.03 2.67 9.19
CA TYR A 77 -2.50 1.80 8.15
C TYR A 77 -0.99 1.56 8.32
N ALA A 78 -0.27 2.51 8.94
CA ALA A 78 1.15 2.41 9.27
C ALA A 78 1.47 1.15 10.11
N LEU A 79 0.57 0.73 11.01
CA LEU A 79 0.75 -0.46 11.84
C LEU A 79 0.64 -1.76 11.05
N ALA A 80 -0.13 -1.74 9.95
CA ALA A 80 -0.29 -2.85 9.03
C ALA A 80 0.83 -2.93 7.97
N VAL A 81 1.74 -1.95 7.89
CA VAL A 81 2.83 -1.93 6.91
C VAL A 81 3.87 -3.00 7.26
N LYS A 82 4.20 -3.86 6.29
CA LYS A 82 5.25 -4.87 6.39
C LYS A 82 6.29 -4.67 5.29
N ARG A 83 7.57 -4.69 5.65
CA ARG A 83 8.67 -4.65 4.69
C ARG A 83 8.84 -6.03 4.08
N ARG A 84 8.58 -6.15 2.77
CA ARG A 84 8.63 -7.43 2.03
C ARG A 84 9.48 -7.35 0.77
N LYS A 85 10.35 -6.36 0.67
CA LYS A 85 11.28 -6.21 -0.44
C LYS A 85 12.35 -7.30 -0.42
N LEU A 86 12.43 -8.07 -1.48
CA LEU A 86 13.56 -8.92 -1.82
C LEU A 86 14.49 -8.12 -2.74
N GLU A 87 15.76 -8.02 -2.40
CA GLU A 87 16.81 -7.47 -3.25
C GLU A 87 17.95 -8.48 -3.33
N ALA A 88 18.55 -8.63 -4.52
CA ALA A 88 19.79 -9.36 -4.68
C ALA A 88 20.95 -8.35 -4.74
N ILE A 89 22.02 -8.67 -4.03
CA ILE A 89 23.24 -7.87 -3.98
C ILE A 89 24.39 -8.78 -4.41
N ASP A 90 25.16 -8.33 -5.38
CA ASP A 90 26.35 -9.04 -5.83
C ASP A 90 27.45 -8.95 -4.74
N ILE A 91 28.11 -10.06 -4.45
CA ILE A 91 29.07 -10.18 -3.34
C ILE A 91 30.36 -9.42 -3.67
N ASP A 92 30.78 -9.46 -4.94
CA ASP A 92 32.06 -8.89 -5.38
C ASP A 92 31.96 -7.36 -5.51
N THR A 93 30.93 -6.87 -6.18
CA THR A 93 30.73 -5.43 -6.43
C THR A 93 29.98 -4.70 -5.32
N ARG A 94 29.20 -5.43 -4.50
CA ARG A 94 28.23 -4.89 -3.52
C ARG A 94 27.10 -4.07 -4.16
N GLU A 95 26.88 -4.22 -5.46
CA GLU A 95 25.81 -3.54 -6.18
C GLU A 95 24.52 -4.36 -6.21
N LYS A 96 23.38 -3.67 -6.41
CA LYS A 96 22.08 -4.32 -6.55
C LYS A 96 21.95 -4.91 -7.95
N VAL A 97 21.63 -6.18 -8.02
CA VAL A 97 21.54 -6.93 -9.29
C VAL A 97 20.15 -7.51 -9.50
N PHE A 98 19.79 -7.66 -10.78
CA PHE A 98 18.55 -8.32 -11.17
C PHE A 98 18.81 -9.82 -11.32
N VAL A 99 18.10 -10.64 -10.55
CA VAL A 99 18.32 -12.09 -10.51
C VAL A 99 16.97 -12.81 -10.59
N PRO A 100 16.81 -13.82 -11.45
CA PRO A 100 15.62 -14.67 -11.44
C PRO A 100 15.59 -15.50 -10.15
N VAL A 101 14.44 -15.51 -9.48
CA VAL A 101 14.20 -16.18 -8.20
C VAL A 101 12.93 -17.03 -8.33
N GLU A 102 13.04 -18.27 -7.90
CA GLU A 102 11.91 -19.18 -7.78
C GLU A 102 11.42 -19.21 -6.33
N ILE A 103 10.15 -18.88 -6.11
CA ILE A 103 9.54 -18.83 -4.77
C ILE A 103 8.49 -19.93 -4.66
N SER A 104 8.70 -20.87 -3.73
CA SER A 104 7.74 -21.92 -3.39
C SER A 104 6.88 -21.53 -2.18
N TYR A 105 5.57 -21.35 -2.41
CA TYR A 105 4.63 -21.02 -1.34
C TYR A 105 4.08 -22.28 -0.66
N ASP A 106 3.74 -23.28 -1.44
CA ASP A 106 3.38 -24.63 -1.02
C ASP A 106 3.94 -25.60 -2.05
N LYS A 107 3.96 -26.92 -1.76
CA LYS A 107 4.49 -27.97 -2.67
C LYS A 107 3.92 -27.95 -4.10
N LYS A 108 2.87 -27.18 -4.38
CA LYS A 108 2.22 -27.05 -5.69
C LYS A 108 2.31 -25.66 -6.33
N ASN A 109 2.66 -24.61 -5.59
CA ASN A 109 2.66 -23.23 -6.11
C ASN A 109 4.07 -22.67 -6.14
N ILE A 110 4.67 -22.74 -7.32
CA ILE A 110 5.96 -22.18 -7.66
C ILE A 110 5.71 -20.87 -8.42
N LEU A 111 6.35 -19.80 -7.99
CA LEU A 111 6.30 -18.49 -8.63
C LEU A 111 7.69 -18.08 -9.06
N GLU A 112 7.88 -17.93 -10.38
CA GLU A 112 9.10 -17.37 -10.94
C GLU A 112 8.99 -15.83 -10.96
N LEU A 113 9.93 -15.18 -10.31
CA LEU A 113 10.00 -13.72 -10.16
C LEU A 113 11.41 -13.24 -10.43
N THR A 114 11.58 -11.95 -10.71
CA THR A 114 12.91 -11.34 -10.83
C THR A 114 13.12 -10.38 -9.67
N ALA A 115 14.15 -10.60 -8.86
CA ALA A 115 14.57 -9.65 -7.84
C ALA A 115 15.14 -8.39 -8.53
N PRO A 116 14.95 -7.17 -7.99
CA PRO A 116 14.24 -6.85 -6.76
C PRO A 116 12.71 -6.90 -6.92
N CYS A 117 12.03 -7.58 -6.00
CA CYS A 117 10.58 -7.77 -6.04
C CYS A 117 9.95 -7.72 -4.63
N LEU A 118 8.62 -7.69 -4.56
CA LEU A 118 7.88 -7.77 -3.30
C LEU A 118 7.41 -9.20 -3.05
N LEU A 119 7.71 -9.72 -1.87
CA LEU A 119 7.26 -11.03 -1.42
C LEU A 119 5.79 -10.99 -1.00
N LEU A 120 5.05 -12.06 -1.34
CA LEU A 120 3.67 -12.22 -0.90
C LEU A 120 3.64 -12.78 0.52
N ASP A 121 2.55 -12.49 1.22
CA ASP A 121 2.31 -13.00 2.56
C ASP A 121 1.83 -14.46 2.51
N LYS A 122 2.34 -15.31 3.42
CA LYS A 122 1.64 -16.53 3.82
C LYS A 122 0.86 -16.14 5.06
N GLY A 123 -0.46 -16.02 4.93
CA GLY A 123 -1.35 -15.46 5.97
C GLY A 123 -1.19 -16.14 7.33
#